data_AF-A0A7W8EDF3-F1
#
_entry.id   AF-A0A7W8EDF3-F1
#
_cell.length_a   1.000
_cell.length_b   1.000
_cell.length_c   1.000
_cell.angle_alpha   90.00
_cell.angle_beta   90.00
_cell.angle_gamma   90.00
#
_symmetry.space_group_name_H-M   'P 1'
#
loop_
_entity.id
_entity.type
_entity.pdbx_description
1 polymer ?
#
loop_
_entity_poly.entity_id
_entity_poly.type
_entity_poly.pdbx_seq_one_letter_code
_entity_poly.pdbx_strand_id
1 'polypeptide(L)'
;MLKSELRAGVEYAFREKRVSGTPLTRIKLLQHVRGARWKAEWIDTHPGLVDYVTTAQILVPWKEHKQFQQEETDLAHLREYNLSHGYDGNFPVCQALQQVYESVEDRISYDRGILQTTLESLNRLRVRSQLSEYTLQSPAFEGRDGFLRLPHDQAEELARNFCMVEPAPVLIGIETTERNWSMDVARPGNEYLVPLLNQYRASWAIIRQWCGSDAAVAERDKRIEILERLVWDAIYALQKAGLDTEATRLRRTIDSH
;
A
#
# COMPACT_ATOMS: atom_id res chain seq x y z
N MET A 1 -22.52 -1.55 3.72
CA MET A 1 -23.78 -2.24 4.02
C MET A 1 -24.24 -3.02 2.80
N LEU A 2 -24.32 -4.35 2.94
CA LEU A 2 -24.80 -5.25 1.90
C LEU A 2 -26.33 -5.29 1.89
N LYS A 3 -26.93 -5.57 0.73
CA LYS A 3 -28.39 -5.71 0.60
C LYS A 3 -28.98 -6.74 1.59
N SER A 4 -28.23 -7.79 1.90
CA SER A 4 -28.60 -8.87 2.83
C SER A 4 -28.73 -8.42 4.29
N GLU A 5 -28.16 -7.26 4.65
CA GLU A 5 -28.16 -6.75 6.03
C GLU A 5 -29.37 -5.83 6.31
N LEU A 6 -30.09 -5.41 5.27
CA LEU A 6 -31.25 -4.52 5.39
C LEU A 6 -32.48 -5.30 5.83
N ARG A 7 -33.17 -4.77 6.86
CA ARG A 7 -34.36 -5.40 7.43
C ARG A 7 -35.55 -4.44 7.38
N ALA A 8 -36.70 -4.98 6.99
CA ALA A 8 -37.97 -4.29 7.13
C ALA A 8 -38.29 -4.02 8.61
N GLY A 9 -38.98 -2.92 8.88
CA GLY A 9 -39.31 -2.43 10.22
C GLY A 9 -38.19 -1.67 10.93
N VAL A 10 -36.97 -1.68 10.40
CA VAL A 10 -35.80 -1.01 11.01
C VAL A 10 -35.59 0.38 10.41
N GLU A 11 -35.10 1.28 11.25
CA GLU A 11 -34.77 2.65 10.87
C GLU A 11 -33.31 2.78 10.44
N TYR A 12 -33.08 3.57 9.40
CA TYR A 12 -31.79 3.76 8.79
C TYR A 12 -31.51 5.24 8.52
N ALA A 13 -30.21 5.56 8.50
CA ALA A 13 -29.70 6.80 7.95
C ALA A 13 -29.70 6.74 6.41
N PHE A 14 -30.17 7.82 5.81
CA PHE A 14 -30.37 7.96 4.37
C PHE A 14 -29.71 9.24 3.83
N ARG A 15 -29.19 9.15 2.60
CA ARG A 15 -28.85 10.31 1.76
C ARG A 15 -29.26 10.05 0.32
N GLU A 16 -29.86 11.05 -0.32
CA GLU A 16 -30.25 10.97 -1.73
C GLU A 16 -29.03 10.77 -2.65
N LYS A 17 -27.93 11.46 -2.34
CA LYS A 17 -26.59 11.26 -2.92
C LYS A 17 -25.60 10.93 -1.82
N ARG A 18 -24.71 9.95 -2.06
CA ARG A 18 -23.62 9.59 -1.12
C ARG A 18 -22.48 10.62 -1.14
N VAL A 19 -22.79 11.86 -0.81
CA VAL A 19 -21.79 12.89 -0.56
C VAL A 19 -21.50 12.88 0.94
N SER A 20 -20.23 12.77 1.31
CA SER A 20 -19.83 12.82 2.72
C SER A 20 -20.04 14.21 3.31
N GLY A 21 -20.35 14.29 4.60
CA GLY A 21 -20.58 15.56 5.29
C GLY A 21 -21.97 16.17 5.09
N THR A 22 -22.82 15.68 4.17
CA THR A 22 -24.20 16.17 4.08
C THR A 22 -25.06 15.63 5.23
N PRO A 23 -26.10 16.33 5.69
CA PRO A 23 -26.99 15.83 6.74
C PRO A 23 -27.57 14.44 6.41
N LEU A 24 -27.79 13.63 7.44
CA LEU A 24 -28.44 12.33 7.34
C LEU A 24 -29.94 12.51 7.59
N THR A 25 -30.77 11.88 6.77
CA THR A 25 -32.21 11.81 7.03
C THR A 25 -32.59 10.46 7.60
N ARG A 26 -33.52 10.44 8.56
CA ARG A 26 -34.05 9.21 9.14
C ARG A 26 -35.22 8.66 8.32
N ILE A 27 -35.11 7.40 7.94
CA ILE A 27 -36.18 6.65 7.26
C ILE A 27 -36.42 5.31 7.93
N LYS A 28 -37.62 4.75 7.81
CA LYS A 28 -37.96 3.39 8.23
C LYS A 28 -38.24 2.52 7.01
N LEU A 29 -37.52 1.42 6.85
CA LEU A 29 -37.79 0.51 5.74
C LEU A 29 -39.06 -0.28 6.02
N LEU A 30 -40.02 -0.28 5.09
CA LEU A 30 -41.29 -0.99 5.24
C LEU A 30 -41.25 -2.36 4.59
N GLN A 31 -40.83 -2.43 3.32
CA GLN A 31 -40.74 -3.70 2.59
C GLN A 31 -39.69 -3.65 1.49
N HIS A 32 -39.07 -4.80 1.21
CA HIS A 32 -38.27 -4.99 0.01
C HIS A 32 -39.20 -5.17 -1.20
N VAL A 33 -38.85 -4.55 -2.34
CA VAL A 33 -39.69 -4.56 -3.53
C VAL A 33 -39.09 -5.47 -4.60
N ARG A 34 -38.02 -5.01 -5.27
CA ARG A 34 -37.29 -5.75 -6.30
C ARG A 34 -35.92 -5.13 -6.52
N GLY A 35 -34.92 -5.95 -6.81
CA GLY A 35 -33.56 -5.46 -7.08
C GLY A 35 -33.03 -4.66 -5.90
N ALA A 36 -32.55 -3.44 -6.15
CA ALA A 36 -32.08 -2.50 -5.13
C ALA A 36 -33.19 -1.61 -4.53
N ARG A 37 -34.45 -1.73 -4.95
CA ARG A 37 -35.54 -0.85 -4.50
C ARG A 37 -36.20 -1.35 -3.21
N TRP A 38 -36.43 -0.42 -2.30
CA TRP A 38 -37.10 -0.58 -1.02
C TRP A 38 -38.21 0.44 -0.88
N LYS A 39 -39.32 0.08 -0.23
CA LYS A 39 -40.35 1.02 0.20
C LYS A 39 -39.97 1.52 1.60
N ALA A 40 -39.92 2.83 1.79
CA ALA A 40 -39.52 3.45 3.05
C ALA A 40 -40.48 4.56 3.46
N GLU A 41 -40.65 4.72 4.77
CA GLU A 41 -41.40 5.80 5.39
C GLU A 41 -40.41 6.86 5.92
N TRP A 42 -40.67 8.12 5.60
CA TRP A 42 -39.88 9.25 6.09
C TRP A 42 -40.28 9.59 7.53
N ILE A 43 -39.29 9.74 8.42
CA ILE A 43 -39.56 10.03 9.84
C ILE A 43 -39.43 11.52 10.13
N ASP A 44 -38.34 12.15 9.68
CA ASP A 44 -38.01 13.52 10.12
C ASP A 44 -38.45 14.61 9.11
N THR A 45 -38.11 14.46 7.82
CA THR A 45 -38.31 15.53 6.83
C THR A 45 -39.75 15.65 6.32
N HIS A 46 -40.44 14.52 6.15
CA HIS A 46 -41.82 14.47 5.67
C HIS A 46 -42.56 13.33 6.41
N PRO A 47 -42.89 13.51 7.70
CA PRO A 47 -43.37 12.43 8.55
C PRO A 47 -44.56 11.67 7.93
N GLY A 48 -44.44 10.35 7.80
CA GLY A 48 -45.49 9.47 7.26
C GLY A 48 -45.58 9.41 5.73
N LEU A 49 -44.78 10.20 5.00
CA LEU A 49 -44.64 10.04 3.55
C LEU A 49 -43.99 8.68 3.27
N VAL A 50 -44.53 7.95 2.30
CA VAL A 50 -44.00 6.66 1.89
C VAL A 50 -43.53 6.73 0.44
N ASP A 51 -42.25 6.42 0.21
CA ASP A 51 -41.61 6.49 -1.10
C ASP A 51 -40.68 5.30 -1.35
N TYR A 52 -40.16 5.19 -2.58
CA TYR A 52 -39.20 4.19 -2.99
C TYR A 52 -37.77 4.73 -2.92
N VAL A 53 -36.92 4.04 -2.16
CA VAL A 53 -35.49 4.34 -2.04
C VAL A 53 -34.65 3.19 -2.58
N THR A 54 -33.38 3.46 -2.87
CA THR A 54 -32.44 2.43 -3.32
C THR A 54 -31.50 1.99 -2.20
N THR A 55 -31.02 0.75 -2.24
CA THR A 55 -30.00 0.22 -1.32
C THR A 55 -28.74 1.08 -1.28
N ALA A 56 -28.39 1.73 -2.40
CA ALA A 56 -27.25 2.64 -2.46
C ALA A 56 -27.48 3.96 -1.70
N GLN A 57 -28.71 4.32 -1.34
CA GLN A 57 -28.97 5.55 -0.58
C GLN A 57 -29.07 5.30 0.93
N ILE A 58 -29.19 4.03 1.32
CA ILE A 58 -29.23 3.58 2.70
C ILE A 58 -27.78 3.38 3.17
N LEU A 59 -27.43 3.92 4.33
CA LEU A 59 -26.05 3.98 4.82
C LEU A 59 -25.81 3.01 5.98
N VAL A 60 -26.42 3.31 7.13
CA VAL A 60 -26.24 2.58 8.39
C VAL A 60 -27.56 2.55 9.17
N PRO A 61 -27.77 1.60 10.10
CA PRO A 61 -28.88 1.67 11.04
C PRO A 61 -28.89 3.02 11.76
N TRP A 62 -30.07 3.59 12.00
CA TRP A 62 -30.17 4.91 12.61
C TRP A 62 -29.48 4.97 13.97
N LYS A 63 -29.41 3.87 14.72
CA LYS A 63 -28.68 3.83 16.01
C LYS A 63 -27.18 4.16 15.89
N GLU A 64 -26.58 3.93 14.72
CA GLU A 64 -25.14 4.15 14.45
C GLU A 64 -24.85 5.48 13.74
N HIS A 65 -25.87 6.30 13.44
CA HIS A 65 -25.72 7.50 12.59
C HIS A 65 -24.67 8.49 13.11
N LYS A 66 -24.60 8.70 14.44
CA LYS A 66 -23.64 9.63 15.06
C LYS A 66 -22.20 9.16 14.86
N GLN A 67 -21.94 7.88 15.09
CA GLN A 67 -20.61 7.31 14.91
C GLN A 67 -20.21 7.32 13.44
N PHE A 68 -21.14 7.03 12.52
CA PHE A 68 -20.89 7.17 11.08
C PHE A 68 -20.54 8.61 10.68
N GLN A 69 -21.22 9.62 11.22
CA GLN A 69 -20.89 11.02 10.96
C GLN A 69 -19.52 11.41 11.53
N GLN A 70 -19.17 10.89 12.70
CA GLN A 70 -17.85 11.08 13.28
C GLN A 70 -16.77 10.48 12.38
N GLU A 71 -16.93 9.24 11.91
CA GLU A 71 -15.99 8.59 10.97
C GLU A 71 -15.80 9.39 9.68
N GLU A 72 -16.86 9.96 9.11
CA GLU A 72 -16.73 10.83 7.93
C GLU A 72 -15.92 12.09 8.22
N THR A 73 -16.08 12.63 9.43
CA THR A 73 -15.35 13.81 9.90
C THR A 73 -13.88 13.47 10.14
N ASP A 74 -13.60 12.34 10.79
CA ASP A 74 -12.24 11.85 11.05
C ASP A 74 -11.51 11.52 9.72
N LEU A 75 -12.20 10.90 8.75
CA LEU A 75 -11.68 10.69 7.40
C LEU A 75 -11.35 12.00 6.69
N ALA A 76 -12.21 13.01 6.82
CA ALA A 76 -11.98 14.31 6.22
C ALA A 76 -10.75 14.99 6.84
N HIS A 77 -10.63 14.97 8.17
CA HIS A 77 -9.47 15.49 8.89
C HIS A 77 -8.18 14.75 8.52
N LEU A 78 -8.22 13.42 8.42
CA LEU A 78 -7.06 12.63 8.00
C LEU A 78 -6.60 13.00 6.58
N ARG A 79 -7.53 13.19 5.64
CA ARG A 79 -7.20 13.63 4.28
C ARG A 79 -6.63 15.05 4.24
N GLU A 80 -7.20 15.97 5.02
CA GLU A 80 -6.70 17.34 5.14
C GLU A 80 -5.30 17.38 5.76
N TYR A 81 -5.07 16.55 6.79
CA TYR A 81 -3.75 16.36 7.38
C TYR A 81 -2.74 15.86 6.34
N ASN A 82 -3.07 14.81 5.59
CA ASN A 82 -2.19 14.31 4.54
C ASN A 82 -1.83 15.39 3.52
N LEU A 83 -2.82 16.12 3.00
CA LEU A 83 -2.59 17.19 2.02
C LEU A 83 -1.70 18.32 2.58
N SER A 84 -1.92 18.72 3.83
CA SER A 84 -1.10 19.74 4.49
C SER A 84 0.33 19.27 4.80
N HIS A 85 0.54 17.95 4.90
CA HIS A 85 1.85 17.33 5.17
C HIS A 85 2.52 16.80 3.89
N GLY A 86 2.14 17.32 2.72
CA GLY A 86 2.87 17.09 1.47
C GLY A 86 2.52 15.80 0.73
N TYR A 87 1.45 15.11 1.12
CA TYR A 87 0.93 14.00 0.34
C TYR A 87 0.46 14.46 -1.05
N ASP A 88 1.01 13.86 -2.09
CA ASP A 88 0.52 13.92 -3.47
C ASP A 88 0.39 12.50 -4.00
N GLY A 89 -0.84 12.11 -4.37
CA GLY A 89 -1.13 10.76 -4.87
C GLY A 89 -0.43 10.41 -6.19
N ASN A 90 0.17 11.38 -6.87
CA ASN A 90 0.97 11.14 -8.08
C ASN A 90 2.44 10.84 -7.78
N PHE A 91 2.88 10.98 -6.54
CA PHE A 91 4.27 10.73 -6.19
C PHE A 91 4.59 9.23 -6.20
N PRO A 92 5.75 8.81 -6.76
CA PRO A 92 6.16 7.41 -6.79
C PRO A 92 6.21 6.74 -5.41
N VAL A 93 6.38 7.52 -4.34
CA VAL A 93 6.34 7.02 -2.96
C VAL A 93 5.00 6.38 -2.62
N CYS A 94 3.87 6.90 -3.12
CA CYS A 94 2.54 6.33 -2.85
C CYS A 94 2.42 4.91 -3.43
N GLN A 95 2.97 4.72 -4.63
CA GLN A 95 3.01 3.42 -5.28
C GLN A 95 4.00 2.47 -4.61
N ALA A 96 5.13 3.00 -4.11
CA ALA A 96 6.08 2.22 -3.33
C ALA A 96 5.42 1.69 -2.04
N LEU A 97 4.71 2.54 -1.31
CA LEU A 97 3.99 2.14 -0.10
C LEU A 97 2.93 1.08 -0.39
N GLN A 98 2.15 1.23 -1.46
CA GLN A 98 1.18 0.22 -1.85
C GLN A 98 1.84 -1.15 -2.06
N GLN A 99 2.93 -1.21 -2.83
CA GLN A 99 3.67 -2.46 -3.09
C GLN A 99 4.28 -3.06 -1.82
N VAL A 100 4.81 -2.22 -0.92
CA VAL A 100 5.34 -2.69 0.37
C VAL A 100 4.23 -3.35 1.17
N TYR A 101 3.08 -2.71 1.34
CA TYR A 101 1.99 -3.25 2.14
C TYR A 101 1.34 -4.49 1.53
N GLU A 102 1.22 -4.56 0.20
CA GLU A 102 0.79 -5.76 -0.52
C GLU A 102 1.73 -6.97 -0.28
N SER A 103 3.00 -6.72 0.05
CA SER A 103 3.97 -7.79 0.37
C SER A 103 3.98 -8.22 1.86
N VAL A 104 3.27 -7.49 2.74
CA VAL A 104 3.24 -7.81 4.18
C VAL A 104 2.23 -8.90 4.49
N GLU A 105 0.93 -8.63 4.29
CA GLU A 105 -0.20 -9.54 4.51
C GLU A 105 -1.53 -8.95 4.01
N ASP A 106 -2.55 -9.80 3.81
CA ASP A 106 -3.85 -9.44 3.20
C ASP A 106 -4.69 -8.40 3.96
N ARG A 107 -4.47 -8.22 5.26
CA ARG A 107 -5.26 -7.30 6.11
C ARG A 107 -4.64 -5.91 6.26
N ILE A 108 -3.63 -5.61 5.45
CA ILE A 108 -2.99 -4.30 5.38
C ILE A 108 -3.09 -3.82 3.95
N SER A 109 -3.63 -2.62 3.76
CA SER A 109 -3.70 -1.99 2.46
C SER A 109 -3.43 -0.51 2.56
N TYR A 110 -2.76 0.05 1.56
CA TYR A 110 -2.52 1.47 1.46
C TYR A 110 -3.17 1.98 0.19
N ASP A 111 -4.11 2.91 0.34
CA ASP A 111 -4.81 3.55 -0.77
C ASP A 111 -5.00 5.04 -0.50
N ARG A 112 -4.73 5.87 -1.51
CA ARG A 112 -4.95 7.32 -1.50
C ARG A 112 -4.44 8.02 -0.23
N GLY A 113 -3.23 7.68 0.22
CA GLY A 113 -2.61 8.32 1.39
C GLY A 113 -3.04 7.74 2.73
N ILE A 114 -3.90 6.71 2.75
CA ILE A 114 -4.45 6.14 3.98
C ILE A 114 -4.02 4.68 4.06
N LEU A 115 -3.30 4.35 5.14
CA LEU A 115 -3.07 2.96 5.51
C LEU A 115 -4.29 2.44 6.27
N GLN A 116 -4.87 1.35 5.77
CA GLN A 116 -5.95 0.61 6.42
C GLN A 116 -5.39 -0.70 6.95
N THR A 117 -5.61 -0.96 8.23
CA THR A 117 -5.11 -2.15 8.90
C THR A 117 -5.98 -2.53 10.09
N THR A 118 -5.83 -3.75 10.61
CA THR A 118 -6.42 -4.11 11.91
C THR A 118 -5.40 -3.90 13.04
N LEU A 119 -5.86 -3.78 14.29
CA LEU A 119 -4.94 -3.66 15.43
C LEU A 119 -3.98 -4.85 15.53
N GLU A 120 -4.47 -6.06 15.23
CA GLU A 120 -3.64 -7.27 15.21
C GLU A 120 -2.55 -7.20 14.14
N SER A 121 -2.94 -6.86 12.91
CA SER A 121 -2.04 -6.66 11.77
C SER A 121 -0.98 -5.61 12.04
N LEU A 122 -1.39 -4.46 12.61
CA LEU A 122 -0.49 -3.39 12.99
C LEU A 122 0.53 -3.86 14.03
N ASN A 123 0.11 -4.62 15.05
CA ASN A 123 1.01 -5.15 16.07
C ASN A 123 2.04 -6.12 15.49
N ARG A 124 1.64 -6.99 14.56
CA ARG A 124 2.58 -7.87 13.85
C ARG A 124 3.57 -7.07 13.02
N LEU A 125 3.09 -6.07 12.27
CA LEU A 125 3.94 -5.18 11.48
C LEU A 125 4.94 -4.44 12.36
N ARG A 126 4.52 -3.92 13.53
CA ARG A 126 5.41 -3.26 14.50
C ARG A 126 6.54 -4.16 14.98
N VAL A 127 6.23 -5.42 15.32
CA VAL A 127 7.24 -6.40 15.73
C VAL A 127 8.24 -6.67 14.61
N ARG A 128 7.75 -6.88 13.38
CA ARG A 128 8.58 -7.12 12.19
C ARG A 128 9.41 -5.89 11.78
N SER A 129 8.94 -4.70 12.11
CA SER A 129 9.62 -3.42 11.84
C SER A 129 10.53 -2.96 12.98
N GLN A 130 10.66 -3.74 14.07
CA GLN A 130 11.38 -3.36 15.29
C GLN A 130 10.89 -2.05 15.94
N LEU A 131 9.62 -1.69 15.73
CA LEU A 131 8.99 -0.49 16.27
C LEU A 131 8.07 -0.85 17.45
N SER A 132 8.65 -1.49 18.47
CA SER A 132 7.94 -1.98 19.66
C SER A 132 7.20 -0.88 20.39
N GLU A 133 7.71 0.36 20.38
CA GLU A 133 7.15 1.53 21.08
C GLU A 133 6.32 2.46 20.17
N TYR A 134 6.02 2.04 18.95
CA TYR A 134 5.26 2.85 18.00
C TYR A 134 3.92 3.34 18.58
N THR A 135 3.72 4.65 18.58
CA THR A 135 2.50 5.26 19.10
C THR A 135 1.69 5.79 17.94
N LEU A 136 0.41 5.39 17.87
CA LEU A 136 -0.53 5.93 16.90
C LEU A 136 -0.72 7.42 17.18
N GLN A 137 -0.40 8.26 16.20
CA GLN A 137 -0.58 9.70 16.31
C GLN A 137 -1.90 10.12 15.66
N SER A 138 -2.53 11.15 16.21
CA SER A 138 -3.65 11.82 15.56
C SER A 138 -3.18 12.37 14.19
N PRO A 139 -3.98 12.26 13.11
CA PRO A 139 -5.40 11.92 13.05
C PRO A 139 -5.72 10.44 12.78
N ALA A 140 -4.91 9.49 13.25
CA ALA A 140 -5.27 8.07 13.16
C ALA A 140 -6.52 7.76 14.00
N PHE A 141 -7.39 6.90 13.48
CA PHE A 141 -8.63 6.49 14.17
C PHE A 141 -9.08 5.08 13.79
N GLU A 142 -9.92 4.47 14.63
CA GLU A 142 -10.55 3.17 14.38
C GLU A 142 -11.99 3.36 13.88
N GLY A 143 -12.33 2.74 12.75
CA GLY A 143 -13.71 2.74 12.24
C GLY A 143 -14.55 1.61 12.83
N ARG A 144 -15.88 1.69 12.66
CA ARG A 144 -16.85 0.63 13.02
C ARG A 144 -16.60 -0.70 12.31
N ASP A 145 -15.84 -0.70 11.23
CA ASP A 145 -15.41 -1.91 10.52
C ASP A 145 -14.24 -2.64 11.21
N GLY A 146 -13.72 -2.11 12.31
CA GLY A 146 -12.57 -2.67 13.03
C GLY A 146 -11.23 -2.39 12.33
N PHE A 147 -11.23 -1.52 11.32
CA PHE A 147 -10.02 -1.08 10.65
C PHE A 147 -9.54 0.26 11.23
N LEU A 148 -8.28 0.26 11.62
CA LEU A 148 -7.48 1.44 11.88
C LEU A 148 -7.14 2.10 10.55
N ARG A 149 -7.24 3.43 10.54
CA ARG A 149 -6.85 4.28 9.43
C ARG A 149 -5.74 5.21 9.90
N LEU A 150 -4.58 5.10 9.27
CA LEU A 150 -3.40 5.89 9.61
C LEU A 150 -3.08 6.87 8.48
N PRO A 151 -2.57 8.07 8.82
CA PRO A 151 -2.11 9.05 7.84
C PRO A 151 -0.85 8.58 7.08
N HIS A 152 -0.53 9.31 6.02
CA HIS A 152 0.50 8.95 5.05
C HIS A 152 1.91 8.87 5.65
N ASP A 153 2.27 9.82 6.49
CA ASP A 153 3.57 9.93 7.18
C ASP A 153 3.84 8.71 8.09
N GLN A 154 2.84 8.34 8.87
CA GLN A 154 2.86 7.15 9.73
C GLN A 154 2.98 5.85 8.91
N ALA A 155 2.27 5.79 7.78
CA ALA A 155 2.42 4.68 6.84
C ALA A 155 3.84 4.62 6.25
N GLU A 156 4.40 5.76 5.89
CA GLU A 156 5.76 5.80 5.35
C GLU A 156 6.81 5.35 6.37
N GLU A 157 6.71 5.82 7.62
CA GLU A 157 7.62 5.41 8.69
C GLU A 157 7.59 3.89 8.93
N LEU A 158 6.39 3.31 9.01
CA LEU A 158 6.21 1.86 9.20
C LEU A 158 6.80 1.09 8.01
N ALA A 159 6.51 1.49 6.78
CA ALA A 159 7.00 0.83 5.57
C ALA A 159 8.53 0.89 5.45
N ARG A 160 9.14 2.05 5.73
CA ARG A 160 10.59 2.22 5.67
C ARG A 160 11.31 1.32 6.67
N ASN A 161 10.83 1.26 7.90
CA ASN A 161 11.42 0.40 8.92
C ASN A 161 11.20 -1.08 8.60
N PHE A 162 10.03 -1.46 8.10
CA PHE A 162 9.78 -2.81 7.62
C PHE A 162 10.74 -3.22 6.50
N CYS A 163 10.89 -2.41 5.45
CA CYS A 163 11.80 -2.66 4.34
C CYS A 163 13.25 -2.85 4.77
N MET A 164 13.70 -2.08 5.77
CA MET A 164 15.05 -2.14 6.29
C MET A 164 15.31 -3.41 7.13
N VAL A 165 14.33 -3.87 7.91
CA VAL A 165 14.48 -5.07 8.76
C VAL A 165 14.24 -6.36 7.96
N GLU A 166 13.22 -6.37 7.11
CA GLU A 166 12.83 -7.54 6.31
C GLU A 166 12.75 -7.18 4.81
N PRO A 167 13.89 -7.02 4.12
CA PRO A 167 13.89 -6.63 2.71
C PRO A 167 13.41 -7.73 1.76
N ALA A 168 13.62 -9.00 2.11
CA ALA A 168 13.41 -10.12 1.20
C ALA A 168 11.97 -10.26 0.65
N PRO A 169 10.90 -10.21 1.47
CA PRO A 169 9.52 -10.30 0.97
C PRO A 169 9.18 -9.20 -0.04
N VAL A 170 9.70 -7.99 0.18
CA VAL A 170 9.45 -6.83 -0.68
C VAL A 170 10.24 -6.93 -1.98
N LEU A 171 11.55 -7.16 -1.89
CA LEU A 171 12.46 -7.20 -3.04
C LEU A 171 12.10 -8.33 -4.01
N ILE A 172 11.77 -9.52 -3.51
CA ILE A 172 11.39 -10.66 -4.36
C ILE A 172 10.17 -10.31 -5.21
N GLY A 173 9.16 -9.64 -4.63
CA GLY A 173 7.95 -9.24 -5.34
C GLY A 173 8.23 -8.25 -6.47
N ILE A 174 8.97 -7.18 -6.19
CA ILE A 174 9.27 -6.15 -7.20
C ILE A 174 10.21 -6.67 -8.30
N GLU A 175 11.22 -7.46 -7.96
CA GLU A 175 12.18 -8.00 -8.92
C GLU A 175 11.54 -9.01 -9.87
N THR A 176 10.65 -9.85 -9.33
CA THR A 176 9.88 -10.81 -10.14
C THR A 176 8.98 -10.05 -11.12
N THR A 177 8.31 -8.99 -10.65
CA THR A 177 7.41 -8.18 -11.47
C THR A 177 8.18 -7.44 -12.55
N GLU A 178 9.29 -6.77 -12.20
CA GLU A 178 10.15 -6.07 -13.15
C GLU A 178 10.70 -7.01 -14.24
N ARG A 179 11.16 -8.21 -13.85
CA ARG A 179 11.66 -9.21 -14.80
C ARG A 179 10.57 -9.64 -15.78
N ASN A 180 9.38 -9.98 -15.27
CA ASN A 180 8.27 -10.43 -16.10
C ASN A 180 7.84 -9.34 -17.08
N TRP A 181 7.68 -8.11 -16.60
CA TRP A 181 7.26 -6.98 -17.45
C TRP A 181 8.33 -6.61 -18.47
N SER A 182 9.61 -6.69 -18.11
CA SER A 182 10.71 -6.45 -19.05
C SER A 182 10.72 -7.49 -20.18
N MET A 183 10.42 -8.75 -19.87
CA MET A 183 10.26 -9.80 -20.89
C MET A 183 9.02 -9.59 -21.75
N ASP A 184 7.91 -9.15 -21.16
CA ASP A 184 6.65 -8.93 -21.88
C ASP A 184 6.71 -7.71 -22.81
N VAL A 185 7.40 -6.64 -22.42
CA VAL A 185 7.64 -5.46 -23.27
C VAL A 185 8.41 -5.81 -24.55
N ALA A 186 9.28 -6.82 -24.50
CA ALA A 186 10.04 -7.26 -25.68
C ALA A 186 9.18 -8.04 -26.70
N ARG A 187 7.92 -8.38 -26.36
CA ARG A 187 6.99 -9.09 -27.25
C ARG A 187 6.18 -8.10 -28.09
N PRO A 188 5.98 -8.35 -29.40
CA PRO A 188 5.14 -7.51 -30.23
C PRO A 188 3.71 -7.37 -29.69
N GLY A 189 3.16 -6.15 -29.66
CA GLY A 189 1.80 -5.87 -29.19
C GLY A 189 1.69 -5.53 -27.69
N ASN A 190 2.80 -5.51 -26.97
CA ASN A 190 2.87 -5.16 -25.54
C ASN A 190 3.49 -3.79 -25.29
N GLU A 191 3.55 -2.91 -26.29
CA GLU A 191 4.18 -1.59 -26.17
C GLU A 191 3.48 -0.70 -25.14
N TYR A 192 2.21 -0.96 -24.82
CA TYR A 192 1.45 -0.30 -23.76
C TYR A 192 2.03 -0.51 -22.35
N LEU A 193 2.87 -1.54 -22.16
CA LEU A 193 3.55 -1.80 -20.89
C LEU A 193 4.76 -0.88 -20.67
N VAL A 194 5.32 -0.27 -21.72
CA VAL A 194 6.48 0.63 -21.62
C VAL A 194 6.22 1.81 -20.67
N PRO A 195 5.13 2.59 -20.81
CA PRO A 195 4.86 3.69 -19.88
C PRO A 195 4.61 3.20 -18.45
N LEU A 196 3.95 2.06 -18.27
CA LEU A 196 3.73 1.46 -16.95
C LEU A 196 5.05 1.04 -16.31
N LEU A 197 5.93 0.37 -17.05
CA LEU A 197 7.25 -0.03 -16.58
C LEU A 197 8.07 1.19 -16.14
N ASN A 198 8.04 2.28 -16.91
CA ASN A 198 8.74 3.51 -16.54
C ASN A 198 8.15 4.18 -15.29
N GLN A 199 6.83 4.14 -15.11
CA GLN A 199 6.17 4.65 -13.91
C GLN A 199 6.59 3.85 -12.66
N TYR A 200 6.55 2.52 -12.74
CA TYR A 200 6.86 1.63 -11.63
C TYR A 200 8.35 1.59 -11.27
N ARG A 201 9.26 1.85 -12.22
CA ARG A 201 10.72 1.92 -11.94
C ARG A 201 11.07 2.94 -10.86
N ALA A 202 10.38 4.07 -10.83
CA ALA A 202 10.60 5.08 -9.80
C ALA A 202 10.20 4.56 -8.40
N SER A 203 9.08 3.83 -8.29
CA SER A 203 8.65 3.23 -7.02
C SER A 203 9.60 2.11 -6.58
N TRP A 204 10.06 1.26 -7.50
CA TRP A 204 11.00 0.18 -7.20
C TRP A 204 12.38 0.68 -6.76
N ALA A 205 12.85 1.79 -7.32
CA ALA A 205 14.08 2.44 -6.85
C ALA A 205 13.97 2.91 -5.40
N ILE A 206 12.84 3.54 -5.02
CA ILE A 206 12.58 3.94 -3.62
C ILE A 206 12.58 2.72 -2.69
N ILE A 207 11.93 1.63 -3.09
CA ILE A 207 11.90 0.39 -2.29
C ILE A 207 13.31 -0.17 -2.10
N ARG A 208 14.11 -0.25 -3.17
CA ARG A 208 15.52 -0.71 -3.09
C ARG A 208 16.35 0.14 -2.15
N GLN A 209 16.15 1.46 -2.20
CA GLN A 209 16.79 2.40 -1.30
C GLN A 209 16.41 2.12 0.16
N TRP A 210 15.12 1.93 0.46
CA TRP A 210 14.66 1.61 1.82
C TRP A 210 15.15 0.26 2.33
N CYS A 211 15.27 -0.74 1.44
CA CYS A 211 15.83 -2.05 1.76
C CYS A 211 17.37 -2.05 1.89
N GLY A 212 18.05 -0.91 1.67
CA GLY A 212 19.51 -0.84 1.68
C GLY A 212 20.18 -1.62 0.55
N SER A 213 19.43 -2.04 -0.47
CA SER A 213 19.93 -2.85 -1.58
C SER A 213 21.01 -2.10 -2.36
N ASP A 214 20.82 -0.81 -2.61
CA ASP A 214 21.81 0.00 -3.35
C ASP A 214 23.14 0.10 -2.61
N ALA A 215 23.12 0.18 -1.28
CA ALA A 215 24.32 0.18 -0.45
C ALA A 215 24.99 -1.21 -0.41
N ALA A 216 24.20 -2.28 -0.33
CA ALA A 216 24.69 -3.64 -0.38
C ALA A 216 25.32 -4.00 -1.73
N VAL A 217 24.71 -3.54 -2.83
CA VAL A 217 25.23 -3.67 -4.20
C VAL A 217 26.54 -2.88 -4.32
N ALA A 218 26.58 -1.62 -3.89
CA ALA A 218 27.79 -0.81 -3.94
C ALA A 218 28.97 -1.42 -3.15
N GLU A 219 28.71 -1.95 -1.95
CA GLU A 219 29.75 -2.62 -1.16
C GLU A 219 30.20 -3.95 -1.80
N ARG A 220 29.26 -4.70 -2.39
CA ARG A 220 29.59 -5.92 -3.14
C ARG A 220 30.46 -5.60 -4.36
N ASP A 221 30.11 -4.59 -5.13
CA ASP A 221 30.84 -4.20 -6.33
C ASP A 221 32.25 -3.69 -5.99
N LYS A 222 32.37 -2.88 -4.92
CA LYS A 222 33.69 -2.50 -4.37
C LYS A 222 34.51 -3.71 -3.94
N ARG A 223 33.87 -4.73 -3.35
CA ARG A 223 34.57 -5.96 -2.96
C ARG A 223 35.02 -6.77 -4.18
N ILE A 224 34.21 -6.81 -5.23
CA ILE A 224 34.57 -7.42 -6.52
C ILE A 224 35.80 -6.69 -7.10
N GLU A 225 35.80 -5.36 -7.16
CA GLU A 225 36.96 -4.58 -7.64
C GLU A 225 38.25 -4.87 -6.85
N ILE A 226 38.16 -4.97 -5.52
CA ILE A 226 39.30 -5.33 -4.67
C ILE A 226 39.79 -6.74 -4.98
N LEU A 227 38.88 -7.70 -5.15
CA LEU A 227 39.23 -9.08 -5.49
C LEU A 227 39.88 -9.16 -6.88
N GLU A 228 39.31 -8.50 -7.88
CA GLU A 228 39.88 -8.40 -9.23
C GLU A 228 41.30 -7.85 -9.18
N ARG A 229 41.52 -6.76 -8.43
CA ARG A 229 42.85 -6.18 -8.24
C ARG A 229 43.83 -7.16 -7.59
N LEU A 230 43.42 -7.88 -6.56
CA LEU A 230 44.26 -8.88 -5.89
C LEU A 230 44.64 -10.03 -6.85
N VAL A 231 43.72 -10.44 -7.73
CA VAL A 231 44.03 -11.47 -8.74
C VAL A 231 45.02 -10.94 -9.77
N TRP A 232 44.88 -9.69 -10.21
CA TRP A 232 45.87 -9.05 -11.09
C TRP A 232 47.26 -8.92 -10.45
N ASP A 233 47.32 -8.51 -9.18
CA ASP A 233 48.57 -8.43 -8.42
C ASP A 233 49.21 -9.83 -8.26
N ALA A 234 48.41 -10.87 -8.04
CA ALA A 234 48.88 -12.25 -7.98
C ALA A 234 49.41 -12.76 -9.33
N ILE A 235 48.74 -12.44 -10.44
CA ILE A 235 49.24 -12.74 -11.80
C ILE A 235 50.60 -12.09 -12.02
N TYR A 236 50.75 -10.82 -11.65
CA TYR A 236 52.02 -10.11 -11.78
C TYR A 236 53.13 -10.71 -10.90
N ALA A 237 52.80 -11.10 -9.66
CA ALA A 237 53.74 -11.77 -8.76
C ALA A 237 54.20 -13.13 -9.31
N LEU A 238 53.29 -13.91 -9.90
CA LEU A 238 53.62 -15.20 -10.54
C LEU A 238 54.52 -15.02 -11.77
N GLN A 239 54.26 -14.01 -12.61
CA GLN A 239 55.12 -13.67 -13.74
C GLN A 239 56.52 -13.26 -13.27
N LYS A 240 56.60 -12.43 -12.22
CA LYS A 240 57.89 -12.02 -11.63
C LYS A 240 58.66 -13.20 -11.04
N ALA A 241 57.96 -14.25 -10.58
CA ALA A 241 58.55 -15.49 -10.09
C ALA A 241 58.87 -16.51 -11.20
N GLY A 242 58.58 -16.20 -12.48
CA GLY A 242 58.82 -17.09 -13.62
C GLY A 242 57.78 -18.22 -13.78
N LEU A 243 56.64 -18.14 -13.10
CA LEU A 243 55.55 -19.12 -13.17
C LEU A 243 54.50 -18.71 -14.22
N ASP A 244 54.95 -18.50 -15.46
CA ASP A 244 54.14 -17.91 -16.54
C ASP A 244 52.94 -18.77 -16.96
N THR A 245 53.06 -20.09 -16.84
CA THR A 245 51.96 -21.03 -17.14
C THR A 245 50.78 -20.85 -16.17
N GLU A 246 51.06 -20.71 -14.88
CA GLU A 246 50.03 -20.49 -13.85
C GLU A 246 49.44 -19.08 -13.91
N ALA A 247 50.27 -18.07 -14.21
CA ALA A 247 49.81 -16.71 -14.46
C ALA A 247 48.85 -16.63 -15.67
N THR A 248 49.18 -17.34 -16.75
CA THR A 248 48.34 -17.41 -17.97
C THR A 248 47.02 -18.14 -17.71
N ARG A 249 47.03 -19.18 -16.87
CA ARG A 249 45.83 -19.91 -16.47
C ARG A 249 44.87 -19.04 -15.65
N LEU A 250 45.40 -18.30 -14.67
CA LEU A 250 44.60 -17.36 -13.86
C LEU A 250 44.00 -16.25 -14.73
N ARG A 251 44.78 -15.69 -15.65
CA ARG A 251 44.32 -14.63 -16.57
C ARG A 251 43.17 -15.09 -17.46
N ARG A 252 43.26 -16.29 -18.04
CA ARG A 252 42.17 -16.87 -18.86
C ARG A 252 40.86 -17.05 -18.09
N THR A 253 40.95 -17.36 -16.79
CA THR A 253 39.76 -17.53 -15.94
C THR A 253 39.04 -16.21 -15.69
N ILE A 254 39.79 -15.11 -15.57
CA ILE A 254 39.23 -13.75 -15.44
C ILE A 254 38.58 -13.31 -16.75
N ASP A 255 39.27 -13.50 -17.88
CA ASP A 255 38.76 -13.08 -19.20
C ASP A 255 37.52 -13.86 -19.68
N SER A 256 37.20 -14.99 -19.02
CA SER A 256 36.04 -15.84 -19.33
C SER A 256 34.77 -15.52 -18.54
N HIS A 257 34.83 -14.55 -17.63
CA HIS A 257 33.70 -14.03 -16.84
C HIS A 257 33.30 -12.65 -17.32
#